data_AF-A0AAU3JY87-F1
#
_entry.id   AF-A0AAU3JY87-F1
#
_cell.length_a   1.000
_cell.length_b   1.000
_cell.length_c   1.000
_cell.angle_alpha   90.00
_cell.angle_beta   90.00
_cell.angle_gamma   90.00
#
_symmetry.space_group_name_H-M   'P 1'
#
loop_
_entity.id
_entity.type
_entity.pdbx_description
1 polymer ?
#
loop_
_entity_poly.entity_id
_entity_poly.type
_entity_poly.pdbx_seq_one_letter_code
_entity_poly.pdbx_strand_id
1 'polypeptide(L)'
;MTRLRRLVATAAVVAVPLISGCQGSGDVAASASPEAAVSARPAASSAAVGKTQADVVSDARFATTGFDGGLRLAKDPYKRDCVVYATALSTGIPGKGELVATVSKLEKRGWRLDGPISMAEGTYLESGEWSVILGVGAVPDQAKEQSAPYTGALAFGASGKCKRSADPATAPPLPPTLPSTS
;
A
#
# COMPACT_ATOMS: atom_id res chain seq x y z
N MET A 1 -47.57 11.49 35.42
CA MET A 1 -47.20 11.02 36.77
C MET A 1 -45.81 10.39 36.71
N THR A 2 -44.95 10.85 37.61
CA THR A 2 -43.52 10.57 37.87
C THR A 2 -43.19 9.06 37.91
N ARG A 3 -42.01 8.57 37.52
CA ARG A 3 -40.75 8.62 38.31
C ARG A 3 -39.49 8.38 37.45
N LEU A 4 -38.50 9.25 37.67
CA LEU A 4 -37.07 9.05 37.41
C LEU A 4 -36.49 7.96 38.33
N ARG A 5 -35.50 7.20 37.84
CA ARG A 5 -34.35 6.71 38.63
C ARG A 5 -33.04 6.82 37.82
N ARG A 6 -32.25 7.85 38.17
CA ARG A 6 -30.78 7.96 38.07
C ARG A 6 -30.15 6.96 39.08
N LEU A 7 -28.89 6.48 39.09
CA LEU A 7 -27.56 6.64 38.44
C LEU A 7 -26.81 5.33 38.81
N VAL A 8 -25.65 4.93 38.26
CA VAL A 8 -24.29 5.37 38.66
C VAL A 8 -23.29 4.64 37.75
N ALA A 9 -22.26 5.36 37.28
CA ALA A 9 -21.11 4.85 36.55
C ALA A 9 -19.98 4.44 37.52
N THR A 10 -19.22 3.41 37.18
CA THR A 10 -17.91 3.14 37.79
C THR A 10 -16.88 2.88 36.70
N ALA A 11 -16.04 3.88 36.48
CA ALA A 11 -14.76 3.76 35.79
C ALA A 11 -13.74 3.16 36.77
N ALA A 12 -12.93 2.20 36.30
CA ALA A 12 -11.73 1.77 37.01
C ALA A 12 -10.53 2.03 36.09
N VAL A 13 -9.85 3.14 36.34
CA VAL A 13 -8.51 3.43 35.84
C VAL A 13 -7.53 2.71 36.75
N VAL A 14 -6.69 1.83 36.21
CA VAL A 14 -5.56 1.27 36.94
C VAL A 14 -4.28 1.74 36.25
N ALA A 15 -3.53 2.58 36.96
CA ALA A 15 -2.22 3.07 36.57
C ALA A 15 -1.14 2.53 37.55
N VAL A 16 -0.13 1.87 36.98
CA VAL A 16 1.34 1.80 37.24
C VAL A 16 1.84 1.76 38.71
N PRO A 17 2.87 0.93 39.03
CA PRO A 17 4.25 1.43 38.98
C PRO A 17 5.31 0.44 38.43
N LEU A 18 6.39 1.04 37.90
CA LEU A 18 7.68 0.43 37.57
C LEU A 18 8.37 -0.07 38.86
N ILE A 19 8.96 -1.27 38.84
CA ILE A 19 9.94 -1.69 39.84
C ILE A 19 11.25 -2.05 39.14
N SER A 20 12.24 -1.19 39.34
CA SER A 20 13.67 -1.45 39.17
C SER A 20 14.12 -2.47 40.22
N GLY A 21 14.80 -3.54 39.79
CA GLY A 21 15.39 -4.54 40.69
C GLY A 21 16.71 -5.06 40.14
N CYS A 22 17.80 -4.43 40.57
CA CYS A 22 19.16 -4.97 40.49
C CYS A 22 19.52 -5.49 41.89
N GLN A 23 19.57 -6.80 42.11
CA GLN A 23 20.47 -7.44 43.09
C GLN A 23 20.42 -8.96 43.00
N GLY A 24 21.59 -9.59 42.90
CA GLY A 24 21.73 -11.04 42.91
C GLY A 24 23.14 -11.44 42.50
N SER A 25 24.11 -11.15 43.37
CA SER A 25 25.50 -11.62 43.26
C SER A 25 25.57 -13.14 43.32
N GLY A 26 26.31 -13.74 42.38
CA GLY A 26 26.74 -15.13 42.42
C GLY A 26 28.05 -15.24 41.63
N ASP A 27 29.17 -15.29 42.33
CA ASP A 27 30.49 -15.58 41.79
C ASP A 27 30.59 -17.02 41.28
N VAL A 28 31.23 -17.22 40.12
CA VAL A 28 32.53 -17.91 39.94
C VAL A 28 32.68 -18.43 38.49
N ALA A 29 33.71 -17.86 37.83
CA ALA A 29 34.58 -18.39 36.77
C ALA A 29 34.01 -18.98 35.46
N ALA A 30 34.30 -18.31 34.34
CA ALA A 30 35.21 -18.82 33.31
C ALA A 30 35.49 -17.78 32.22
N SER A 31 36.79 -17.52 32.04
CA SER A 31 37.51 -17.04 30.85
C SER A 31 36.70 -16.75 29.56
N ALA A 32 36.73 -15.49 29.12
CA ALA A 32 36.99 -15.11 27.72
C ALA A 32 37.14 -13.58 27.63
N SER A 33 38.34 -13.11 27.28
CA SER A 33 38.52 -11.81 26.64
C SER A 33 38.29 -12.04 25.14
N PRO A 34 37.44 -11.23 24.47
CA PRO A 34 38.06 -10.25 23.58
C PRO A 34 37.32 -8.90 23.48
N GLU A 35 38.12 -7.92 23.10
CA GLU A 35 37.79 -6.74 22.29
C GLU A 35 36.72 -5.75 22.76
N ALA A 36 37.21 -4.53 22.99
CA ALA A 36 36.43 -3.31 22.99
C ALA A 36 35.65 -3.15 21.68
N ALA A 37 34.39 -3.59 21.69
CA ALA A 37 33.42 -3.17 20.69
C ALA A 37 32.98 -1.74 21.03
N VAL A 38 33.69 -0.76 20.48
CA VAL A 38 33.13 0.59 20.29
C VAL A 38 31.90 0.40 19.42
N SER A 39 30.73 0.36 20.07
CA SER A 39 29.44 0.31 19.41
C SER A 39 29.22 1.67 18.74
N ALA A 40 29.78 1.83 17.55
CA ALA A 40 29.39 2.85 16.61
C ALA A 40 27.94 2.55 16.22
N ARG A 41 27.01 3.04 17.03
CA ARG A 41 25.58 3.13 16.71
C ARG A 41 25.51 3.80 15.34
N PRO A 42 25.00 3.14 14.29
CA PRO A 42 24.76 3.83 13.05
C PRO A 42 23.79 4.95 13.38
N ALA A 43 24.21 6.19 13.15
CA ALA A 43 23.31 7.31 13.10
C ALA A 43 22.35 7.02 11.95
N ALA A 44 21.23 6.37 12.27
CA ALA A 44 20.10 6.24 11.37
C ALA A 44 19.53 7.64 11.19
N SER A 45 20.16 8.41 10.32
CA SER A 45 19.56 9.58 9.69
C SER A 45 18.50 9.05 8.73
N SER A 46 17.35 8.65 9.28
CA SER A 46 16.20 8.29 8.47
C SER A 46 15.58 9.58 7.92
N ALA A 47 16.17 10.11 6.85
CA ALA A 47 15.34 10.76 5.86
C ALA A 47 14.28 9.72 5.47
N ALA A 48 13.00 10.03 5.69
CA ALA A 48 11.92 9.09 5.39
C ALA A 48 12.05 8.66 3.92
N VAL A 49 12.53 7.43 3.70
CA VAL A 49 12.65 6.87 2.36
C VAL A 49 11.22 6.71 1.86
N GLY A 50 10.84 7.53 0.88
CA GLY A 50 9.52 7.43 0.25
C GLY A 50 9.28 6.03 -0.31
N LYS A 51 8.00 5.64 -0.49
CA LYS A 51 7.64 4.32 -1.01
C LYS A 51 8.34 4.04 -2.35
N THR A 52 8.87 2.83 -2.50
CA THR A 52 9.38 2.30 -3.77
C THR A 52 8.27 1.61 -4.57
N GLN A 53 8.53 1.28 -5.84
CA GLN A 53 7.61 0.46 -6.63
C GLN A 53 7.28 -0.88 -5.94
N ALA A 54 8.30 -1.51 -5.35
CA ALA A 54 8.15 -2.78 -4.64
C ALA A 54 7.23 -2.64 -3.43
N ASP A 55 7.32 -1.51 -2.70
CA ASP A 55 6.41 -1.23 -1.58
C ASP A 55 4.97 -1.07 -2.07
N VAL A 56 4.76 -0.36 -3.18
CA VAL A 56 3.42 -0.18 -3.78
C VAL A 56 2.83 -1.51 -4.24
N VAL A 57 3.63 -2.38 -4.88
CA VAL A 57 3.21 -3.73 -5.24
C VAL A 57 2.87 -4.56 -4.00
N SER A 58 3.68 -4.45 -2.94
CA SER A 58 3.44 -5.14 -1.67
C SER A 58 2.12 -4.69 -1.03
N ASP A 59 1.85 -3.37 -1.02
CA ASP A 59 0.61 -2.80 -0.52
C ASP A 59 -0.60 -3.24 -1.34
N ALA A 60 -0.48 -3.26 -2.67
CA ALA A 60 -1.53 -3.77 -3.55
C ALA A 60 -1.86 -5.23 -3.23
N ARG A 61 -0.84 -6.10 -3.09
CA ARG A 61 -1.04 -7.51 -2.73
C ARG A 61 -1.73 -7.66 -1.38
N PHE A 62 -1.31 -6.88 -0.39
CA PHE A 62 -1.93 -6.87 0.94
C PHE A 62 -3.41 -6.46 0.88
N ALA A 63 -3.72 -5.39 0.13
CA ALA A 63 -5.05 -4.85 0.02
C ALA A 63 -6.04 -5.77 -0.71
N THR A 64 -5.53 -6.62 -1.61
CA THR A 64 -6.36 -7.52 -2.44
C THR A 64 -6.39 -8.97 -1.96
N THR A 65 -5.96 -9.25 -0.74
CA THR A 65 -5.96 -10.60 -0.12
C THR A 65 -7.33 -11.31 -0.08
N GLY A 66 -8.45 -10.59 -0.28
CA GLY A 66 -9.81 -11.16 -0.31
C GLY A 66 -10.29 -11.58 -1.70
N PHE A 67 -9.49 -11.39 -2.74
CA PHE A 67 -9.83 -11.72 -4.12
C PHE A 67 -9.32 -13.12 -4.48
N ASP A 68 -10.23 -14.00 -4.86
CA ASP A 68 -9.98 -15.43 -5.12
C ASP A 68 -9.11 -15.71 -6.35
N GLY A 69 -9.01 -14.76 -7.28
CA GLY A 69 -8.08 -14.83 -8.41
C GLY A 69 -6.70 -14.24 -8.16
N GLY A 70 -6.46 -13.73 -6.96
CA GLY A 70 -5.20 -13.09 -6.58
C GLY A 70 -4.90 -11.83 -7.39
N LEU A 71 -3.75 -11.21 -7.10
CA LEU A 71 -3.27 -10.01 -7.80
C LEU A 71 -2.38 -10.39 -8.99
N ARG A 72 -2.77 -9.96 -10.19
CA ARG A 72 -1.97 -10.03 -11.42
C ARG A 72 -1.37 -8.67 -11.72
N LEU A 73 -0.06 -8.61 -11.97
CA LEU A 73 0.62 -7.39 -12.40
C LEU A 73 0.60 -7.31 -13.92
N ALA A 74 0.21 -6.17 -14.47
CA ALA A 74 0.39 -5.88 -15.88
C ALA A 74 1.81 -5.35 -16.13
N LYS A 75 2.42 -5.78 -17.23
CA LYS A 75 3.74 -5.32 -17.63
C LYS A 75 3.66 -3.91 -18.20
N ASP A 76 4.39 -2.96 -17.63
CA ASP A 76 4.55 -1.64 -18.25
C ASP A 76 5.43 -1.78 -19.51
N PRO A 77 4.93 -1.45 -20.72
CA PRO A 77 5.72 -1.55 -21.94
C PRO A 77 6.96 -0.65 -21.92
N TYR A 78 6.94 0.43 -21.13
CA TYR A 78 8.03 1.38 -20.99
C TYR A 78 8.99 1.06 -19.83
N LYS A 79 8.77 -0.05 -19.10
CA LYS A 79 9.61 -0.52 -17.98
C LYS A 79 9.91 0.56 -16.93
N ARG A 80 8.96 1.46 -16.68
CA ARG A 80 9.11 2.53 -15.70
C ARG A 80 8.95 1.96 -14.28
N ASP A 81 9.79 2.41 -13.37
CA ASP A 81 9.76 2.07 -11.95
C ASP A 81 8.74 2.92 -11.15
N CYS A 82 8.22 3.99 -11.75
CA CYS A 82 7.25 4.90 -11.16
C CYS A 82 5.78 4.54 -11.43
N VAL A 83 5.49 3.39 -12.06
CA VAL A 83 4.11 2.98 -12.37
C VAL A 83 3.85 1.55 -11.92
N VAL A 84 2.64 1.28 -11.46
CA VAL A 84 2.15 -0.07 -11.18
C VAL A 84 0.74 -0.20 -11.72
N TYR A 85 0.54 -1.18 -12.60
CA TYR A 85 -0.78 -1.59 -13.03
C TYR A 85 -1.03 -3.01 -12.55
N ALA A 86 -2.13 -3.21 -11.85
CA ALA A 86 -2.48 -4.51 -11.32
C ALA A 86 -3.99 -4.73 -11.35
N THR A 87 -4.38 -5.99 -11.41
CA THR A 87 -5.78 -6.41 -11.37
C THR A 87 -5.91 -7.54 -10.36
N ALA A 88 -6.82 -7.40 -9.41
CA ALA A 88 -7.23 -8.50 -8.55
C ALA A 88 -8.54 -9.10 -9.08
N LEU A 89 -8.54 -10.38 -9.41
CA LEU A 89 -9.67 -11.04 -10.07
C LEU A 89 -10.59 -11.71 -9.04
N SER A 90 -11.90 -11.75 -9.34
CA SER A 90 -12.86 -12.46 -8.52
C SER A 90 -13.91 -13.22 -9.34
N THR A 91 -14.35 -14.36 -8.81
CA THR A 91 -15.44 -15.17 -9.39
C THR A 91 -16.76 -14.41 -9.42
N GLY A 92 -16.99 -13.47 -8.50
CA GLY A 92 -18.11 -12.53 -8.51
C GLY A 92 -17.71 -11.12 -8.94
N ILE A 93 -18.69 -10.29 -9.28
CA ILE A 93 -18.48 -8.86 -9.57
C ILE A 93 -18.33 -8.10 -8.23
N PRO A 94 -17.13 -7.59 -7.89
CA PRO A 94 -16.93 -6.82 -6.66
C PRO A 94 -17.73 -5.51 -6.69
N GLY A 95 -18.33 -5.16 -5.56
CA GLY A 95 -19.12 -3.96 -5.37
C GLY A 95 -18.46 -2.95 -4.44
N LYS A 96 -19.27 -2.00 -3.95
CA LYS A 96 -18.80 -0.93 -3.06
C LYS A 96 -18.18 -1.47 -1.75
N GLY A 97 -18.69 -2.59 -1.23
CA GLY A 97 -18.18 -3.19 0.00
C GLY A 97 -16.73 -3.65 -0.14
N GLU A 98 -16.42 -4.35 -1.22
CA GLU A 98 -15.06 -4.81 -1.54
C GLU A 98 -14.11 -3.63 -1.77
N LEU A 99 -14.57 -2.58 -2.48
CA LEU A 99 -13.79 -1.37 -2.69
C LEU A 99 -13.44 -0.67 -1.36
N VAL A 100 -14.43 -0.48 -0.47
CA VAL A 100 -14.22 0.10 0.86
C VAL A 100 -13.24 -0.75 1.67
N ALA A 101 -13.36 -2.08 1.64
CA ALA A 101 -12.45 -2.97 2.34
C ALA A 101 -11.01 -2.87 1.82
N THR A 102 -10.82 -2.74 0.51
CA THR A 102 -9.50 -2.51 -0.10
C THR A 102 -8.93 -1.15 0.32
N VAL A 103 -9.72 -0.08 0.28
CA VAL A 103 -9.32 1.26 0.77
C VAL A 103 -8.85 1.18 2.22
N SER A 104 -9.65 0.59 3.12
CA SER A 104 -9.29 0.48 4.53
C SER A 104 -8.01 -0.34 4.78
N LYS A 105 -7.68 -1.30 3.91
CA LYS A 105 -6.41 -2.03 4.00
C LYS A 105 -5.23 -1.17 3.53
N LEU A 106 -5.40 -0.36 2.48
CA LEU A 106 -4.38 0.58 2.03
C LEU A 106 -4.14 1.68 3.08
N GLU A 107 -5.19 2.19 3.74
CA GLU A 107 -5.04 3.18 4.81
C GLU A 107 -4.16 2.68 5.96
N LYS A 108 -4.30 1.40 6.33
CA LYS A 108 -3.41 0.74 7.31
C LYS A 108 -1.94 0.68 6.88
N ARG A 109 -1.65 0.90 5.59
CA ARG A 109 -0.31 0.91 4.98
C ARG A 109 0.18 2.33 4.68
N GLY A 110 -0.51 3.36 5.20
CA GLY A 110 -0.11 4.75 5.10
C GLY A 110 -0.65 5.48 3.87
N TRP A 111 -1.58 4.88 3.14
CA TRP A 111 -2.32 5.58 2.08
C TRP A 111 -3.41 6.47 2.70
N ARG A 112 -3.67 7.62 2.09
CA ARG A 112 -4.73 8.54 2.51
C ARG A 112 -5.72 8.67 1.39
N LEU A 113 -7.00 8.51 1.70
CA LEU A 113 -8.07 8.75 0.74
C LEU A 113 -8.03 10.23 0.28
N ASP A 114 -8.11 10.43 -1.03
CA ASP A 114 -8.27 11.74 -1.67
C ASP A 114 -9.67 11.83 -2.30
N GLY A 115 -10.55 12.62 -1.67
CA GLY A 115 -11.94 12.74 -2.07
C GLY A 115 -12.85 11.56 -1.64
N PRO A 116 -14.06 11.44 -2.22
CA PRO A 116 -15.00 10.40 -1.86
C PRO A 116 -14.66 9.04 -2.51
N ILE A 117 -15.08 7.95 -1.87
CA ILE A 117 -15.10 6.63 -2.51
C ILE A 117 -16.19 6.62 -3.59
N SER A 118 -15.78 6.61 -4.86
CA SER A 118 -16.66 6.59 -6.03
C SER A 118 -16.48 5.31 -6.84
N MET A 119 -17.62 4.69 -7.19
CA MET A 119 -17.68 3.52 -8.09
C MET A 119 -17.69 3.94 -9.56
N ALA A 120 -18.10 5.18 -9.86
CA ALA A 120 -18.27 5.67 -11.22
C ALA A 120 -17.02 6.39 -11.75
N GLU A 121 -16.37 7.17 -10.89
CA GLU A 121 -15.23 8.02 -11.25
C GLU A 121 -13.88 7.41 -10.83
N GLY A 122 -13.93 6.31 -10.07
CA GLY A 122 -12.76 5.74 -9.40
C GLY A 122 -12.55 6.33 -8.01
N THR A 123 -11.74 5.65 -7.21
CA THR A 123 -11.39 6.05 -5.85
C THR A 123 -9.90 6.34 -5.77
N TYR A 124 -9.53 7.52 -5.28
CA TYR A 124 -8.17 8.03 -5.31
C TYR A 124 -7.53 7.97 -3.92
N LEU A 125 -6.25 7.57 -3.87
CA LEU A 125 -5.47 7.57 -2.63
C LEU A 125 -4.06 8.08 -2.88
N GLU A 126 -3.46 8.67 -1.86
CA GLU A 126 -2.09 9.18 -1.92
C GLU A 126 -1.21 8.62 -0.80
N SER A 127 0.07 8.43 -1.09
CA SER A 127 1.11 8.15 -0.10
C SER A 127 2.45 8.76 -0.52
N GLY A 128 2.77 9.92 0.03
CA GLY A 128 3.98 10.66 -0.33
C GLY A 128 3.91 11.10 -1.78
N GLU A 129 4.82 10.61 -2.61
CA GLU A 129 4.91 10.94 -4.03
C GLU A 129 4.10 10.01 -4.96
N TRP A 130 3.35 9.06 -4.38
CA TRP A 130 2.53 8.11 -5.11
C TRP A 130 1.05 8.43 -5.01
N SER A 131 0.36 8.34 -6.14
CA SER A 131 -1.11 8.33 -6.24
C SER A 131 -1.59 6.97 -6.74
N VAL A 132 -2.76 6.56 -6.27
CA VAL A 132 -3.46 5.34 -6.68
C VAL A 132 -4.86 5.71 -7.14
N ILE A 133 -5.32 5.07 -8.20
CA ILE A 133 -6.73 4.98 -8.59
C ILE A 133 -7.20 3.54 -8.47
N LEU A 134 -8.34 3.35 -7.81
CA LEU A 134 -9.03 2.07 -7.66
C LEU A 134 -10.37 2.10 -8.38
N GLY A 135 -10.75 0.97 -8.96
CA GLY A 135 -12.09 0.73 -9.47
C GLY A 135 -12.44 -0.75 -9.33
N VAL A 136 -13.72 -1.04 -9.20
CA VAL A 136 -14.23 -2.42 -9.14
C VAL A 136 -15.37 -2.58 -10.14
N GLY A 137 -15.50 -3.76 -10.73
CA GLY A 137 -16.57 -4.03 -11.68
C GLY A 137 -16.43 -5.36 -12.40
N ALA A 138 -17.26 -5.56 -13.41
CA ALA A 138 -17.19 -6.73 -14.28
C ALA A 138 -15.88 -6.71 -15.07
N VAL A 139 -15.33 -7.89 -15.36
CA VAL A 139 -14.25 -8.02 -16.34
C VAL A 139 -14.79 -7.55 -17.71
N PRO A 140 -14.11 -6.61 -18.39
CA PRO A 140 -14.55 -6.12 -19.69
C PRO A 140 -14.52 -7.24 -20.74
N ASP A 141 -15.41 -7.17 -21.73
CA ASP A 141 -15.60 -8.23 -22.74
C ASP A 141 -14.28 -8.64 -23.42
N GLN A 142 -13.42 -7.66 -23.69
CA GLN A 142 -12.12 -7.85 -24.34
C GLN A 142 -11.13 -8.69 -23.50
N ALA A 143 -11.36 -8.81 -22.19
CA ALA A 143 -10.47 -9.52 -21.26
C ALA A 143 -11.09 -10.79 -20.67
N LYS A 144 -12.34 -11.14 -21.03
CA LYS A 144 -13.07 -12.29 -20.44
C LYS A 144 -12.34 -13.61 -20.61
N GLU A 145 -11.82 -13.89 -21.81
CA GLU A 145 -11.12 -15.15 -22.08
C GLU A 145 -9.83 -15.27 -21.24
N GLN A 146 -9.04 -14.20 -21.17
CA GLN A 146 -7.77 -14.16 -20.40
C GLN A 146 -7.99 -14.18 -18.88
N SER A 147 -9.19 -13.81 -18.45
CA SER A 147 -9.57 -13.70 -17.05
C SER A 147 -10.45 -14.85 -16.58
N ALA A 148 -10.79 -15.83 -17.43
CA ALA A 148 -11.55 -16.99 -17.00
C ALA A 148 -10.82 -17.72 -15.84
N PRO A 149 -11.55 -18.22 -14.83
CA PRO A 149 -13.00 -18.25 -14.68
C PRO A 149 -13.62 -17.01 -14.00
N TYR A 150 -12.88 -15.91 -13.86
CA TYR A 150 -13.28 -14.74 -13.09
C TYR A 150 -14.22 -13.82 -13.88
N THR A 151 -15.28 -13.34 -13.22
CA THR A 151 -16.30 -12.46 -13.83
C THR A 151 -16.16 -11.00 -13.39
N GLY A 152 -15.45 -10.78 -12.28
CA GLY A 152 -15.20 -9.45 -11.72
C GLY A 152 -13.74 -9.17 -11.45
N ALA A 153 -13.45 -7.90 -11.24
CA ALA A 153 -12.10 -7.43 -10.98
C ALA A 153 -12.09 -6.17 -10.12
N LEU A 154 -11.01 -5.99 -9.37
CA LEU A 154 -10.53 -4.71 -8.89
C LEU A 154 -9.34 -4.28 -9.74
N ALA A 155 -9.43 -3.11 -10.35
CA ALA A 155 -8.32 -2.44 -11.02
C ALA A 155 -7.55 -1.57 -10.01
N PHE A 156 -6.23 -1.67 -10.05
CA PHE A 156 -5.30 -0.90 -9.24
C PHE A 156 -4.28 -0.24 -10.18
N GLY A 157 -4.37 1.07 -10.33
CA GLY A 157 -3.38 1.87 -11.06
C GLY A 157 -2.65 2.78 -10.10
N ALA A 158 -1.32 2.73 -10.07
CA ALA A 158 -0.51 3.62 -9.26
C ALA A 158 0.54 4.33 -10.11
N SER A 159 0.80 5.59 -9.79
CA SER A 159 1.85 6.39 -10.39
C SER A 159 2.55 7.23 -9.34
N GLY A 160 3.88 7.32 -9.44
CA GLY A 160 4.68 8.29 -8.71
C GLY A 160 5.45 9.22 -9.66
N LYS A 161 6.30 10.08 -9.10
CA LYS A 161 7.20 10.92 -9.91
C LYS A 161 8.22 10.05 -10.64
N CYS A 162 8.01 9.89 -11.95
CA CYS A 162 8.97 9.23 -12.83
C CYS A 162 10.24 10.08 -12.96
N LYS A 163 11.41 9.49 -12.68
CA LYS A 163 12.65 10.06 -13.19
C LYS A 163 12.64 9.86 -14.70
N ARG A 164 12.92 10.93 -15.45
CA ARG A 164 13.13 10.83 -16.90
C ARG A 164 14.27 9.82 -17.11
N SER A 165 14.02 8.77 -17.89
CA SER A 165 15.05 7.76 -18.20
C SER A 165 16.30 8.48 -18.67
N ALA A 166 17.46 8.14 -18.09
CA ALA A 166 18.74 8.76 -18.42
C ALA A 166 19.22 8.43 -19.85
N ASP A 167 18.43 7.66 -20.61
CA ASP A 167 18.81 7.16 -21.92
C ASP A 167 17.97 7.83 -23.04
N PRO A 168 18.52 8.83 -23.75
CA PRO A 168 17.86 9.45 -24.90
C PRO A 168 17.64 8.48 -26.06
N ALA A 169 18.26 7.29 -26.06
CA ALA A 169 18.09 6.29 -27.11
C ALA A 169 16.76 5.51 -27.05
N THR A 170 15.93 5.71 -26.00
CA THR A 170 14.63 5.02 -25.85
C THR A 170 13.43 5.97 -26.06
N ALA A 171 13.65 7.21 -26.52
CA ALA A 171 12.54 8.04 -26.97
C ALA A 171 11.93 7.39 -28.22
N PRO A 172 10.61 7.11 -28.26
CA PRO A 172 9.97 6.68 -29.49
C PRO A 172 10.24 7.75 -30.57
N PRO A 173 10.53 7.35 -31.83
CA PRO A 173 10.75 8.31 -32.89
C PRO A 173 9.53 9.23 -32.97
N LEU A 174 9.80 10.54 -33.03
CA LEU A 174 8.75 11.53 -33.25
C LEU A 174 7.96 11.12 -34.51
N PRO A 175 6.62 11.15 -34.48
CA PRO A 175 5.84 10.88 -35.68
C PRO A 175 6.30 11.86 -36.78
N PRO A 176 6.40 11.41 -38.05
CA PRO A 176 6.78 12.30 -39.13
C PRO A 176 5.81 13.48 -39.15
N THR A 177 6.35 14.69 -39.08
CA THR A 177 5.60 15.92 -39.29
C THR A 177 4.91 15.84 -40.64
N LEU A 178 3.57 15.84 -40.63
CA LEU A 178 2.78 15.92 -41.86
C LEU A 178 3.21 17.19 -42.62
N PRO A 179 3.44 17.11 -43.94
CA PRO A 179 3.75 18.29 -44.73
C PRO A 179 2.58 19.27 -44.60
N SER A 180 2.89 20.49 -44.17
CA SER A 180 1.95 21.61 -44.25
C SER A 180 1.66 21.87 -45.72
N THR A 181 0.49 21.46 -46.19
CA THR A 181 -0.04 21.91 -47.47
C THR A 181 -0.41 23.38 -47.31
N SER A 182 0.37 24.27 -47.94
CA SER A 182 -0.05 25.63 -48.29
C SER A 182 -0.87 25.60 -49.58
#